data_AF-A0A5R8QAH9-F1
#
_entry.id   AF-A0A5R8QAH9-F1
#
_cell.length_a   1.000
_cell.length_b   1.000
_cell.length_c   1.000
_cell.angle_alpha   90.00
_cell.angle_beta   90.00
_cell.angle_gamma   90.00
#
_symmetry.space_group_name_H-M   'P 1'
#
loop_
_entity.id
_entity.type
_entity.pdbx_description
1 polymer ?
#
loop_
_entity_poly.entity_id
_entity_poly.type
_entity_poly.pdbx_seq_one_letter_code
_entity_poly.pdbx_strand_id
1 'polypeptide(L)'
;MLKKFKAIFLAGFLLLGLTACSSDLLGGGSVDYSALSSMASSPASSSALSQDETVTFTAFMISDPYETTVDNVPKTYIDVMIARNPDKPIYVDVTDITVPTKSGDIISVTGKVDGYLYWTEEGTTEEALNILGESIVLNEPTGAENVASGSYTTEDNITYTFDKAVYADNTMYENEGYIYVYYYVDNKSGSMASGRLDSVFYLFRGDNELNNTFAMFADIEHPSNAENFSMTGFVKEGQKIYGYNSFTAEGEGPLEITVYDDDFNVVFSQELPVE
;
A
#
# COMPACT_ATOMS: atom_id res chain seq x y z
N MET A 1 17.67 -11.27 14.94
CA MET A 1 18.10 -10.93 13.57
C MET A 1 16.90 -11.18 12.67
N LEU A 2 16.00 -10.21 12.53
CA LEU A 2 15.03 -10.28 11.45
C LEU A 2 15.79 -9.93 10.17
N LYS A 3 15.78 -10.87 9.22
CA LYS A 3 16.30 -10.65 7.88
C LYS A 3 15.26 -9.81 7.15
N LYS A 4 15.71 -8.72 6.53
CA LYS A 4 14.95 -7.98 5.52
C LYS A 4 14.38 -8.99 4.53
N PHE A 5 13.05 -9.09 4.45
CA PHE A 5 12.40 -9.89 3.42
C PHE A 5 12.18 -9.00 2.19
N LYS A 6 12.87 -9.34 1.11
CA LYS A 6 12.43 -9.04 -0.25
C LYS A 6 11.29 -10.03 -0.53
N ALA A 7 10.05 -9.55 -0.56
CA ALA A 7 8.93 -10.37 -1.03
C ALA A 7 9.11 -10.62 -2.53
N ILE A 8 9.06 -11.90 -2.93
CA ILE A 8 9.01 -12.34 -4.32
C ILE A 8 7.53 -12.67 -4.55
N PHE A 9 6.82 -11.89 -5.37
CA PHE A 9 5.45 -12.28 -5.72
C PHE A 9 5.48 -13.40 -6.77
N LEU A 10 4.41 -14.18 -6.79
CA LEU A 10 4.16 -15.20 -7.79
C LEU A 10 2.69 -15.12 -8.17
N ALA A 11 2.33 -14.28 -9.15
CA ALA A 11 0.97 -14.20 -9.66
C ALA A 11 0.76 -15.19 -10.83
N GLY A 12 0.31 -16.40 -10.49
CA GLY A 12 -0.23 -17.36 -11.46
C GLY A 12 -1.72 -17.11 -11.70
N PHE A 13 -2.08 -16.33 -12.71
CA PHE A 13 -3.48 -16.12 -13.12
C PHE A 13 -4.02 -17.37 -13.84
N LEU A 14 -5.00 -18.06 -13.25
CA LEU A 14 -5.75 -19.12 -13.92
C LEU A 14 -7.25 -18.76 -13.95
N LEU A 15 -7.75 -18.40 -15.13
CA LEU A 15 -9.19 -18.21 -15.38
C LEU A 15 -9.94 -19.55 -15.28
N LEU A 16 -10.87 -19.69 -14.33
CA LEU A 16 -12.01 -20.61 -14.46
C LEU A 16 -13.27 -20.03 -13.78
N GLY A 17 -14.41 -20.20 -14.44
CA GLY A 17 -15.63 -19.42 -14.23
C GLY A 17 -16.53 -19.82 -13.05
N LEU A 18 -17.15 -18.77 -12.51
CA LEU A 18 -18.47 -18.61 -11.88
C LEU A 18 -19.24 -19.86 -11.40
N THR A 19 -19.59 -19.81 -10.12
CA THR A 19 -21.00 -19.85 -9.69
C THR A 19 -21.23 -18.85 -8.57
N ALA A 20 -22.16 -17.91 -8.79
CA ALA A 20 -22.57 -16.88 -7.86
C ALA A 20 -23.29 -17.46 -6.64
N CYS A 21 -22.99 -16.92 -5.46
CA CYS A 21 -23.93 -16.87 -4.35
C CYS A 21 -23.78 -15.52 -3.64
N SER A 22 -24.79 -14.67 -3.83
CA SER A 22 -25.02 -13.46 -3.05
C SER A 22 -25.33 -13.82 -1.58
N SER A 23 -24.78 -13.05 -0.64
CA SER A 23 -25.53 -12.66 0.55
C SER A 23 -24.82 -11.56 1.33
N ASP A 24 -25.51 -10.44 1.48
CA ASP A 24 -25.44 -9.53 2.64
C ASP A 24 -25.14 -10.30 3.93
N LEU A 25 -23.93 -10.19 4.49
CA LEU A 25 -23.67 -10.71 5.84
C LEU A 25 -22.43 -10.15 6.53
N LEU A 26 -22.22 -8.83 6.61
CA LEU A 26 -21.42 -8.26 7.69
C LEU A 26 -21.96 -6.88 8.09
N GLY A 27 -22.88 -6.87 9.03
CA GLY A 27 -23.10 -5.70 9.89
C GLY A 27 -21.89 -5.55 10.80
N GLY A 28 -20.88 -4.80 10.38
CA GLY A 28 -19.73 -4.41 11.18
C GLY A 28 -19.76 -2.90 11.39
N GLY A 29 -19.60 -2.45 12.64
CA GLY A 29 -19.50 -1.03 12.94
C GLY A 29 -18.40 -0.38 12.10
N SER A 30 -18.63 0.85 11.62
CA SER A 30 -17.64 1.56 10.83
C SER A 30 -16.36 1.72 11.65
N VAL A 31 -15.27 1.17 11.13
CA VAL A 31 -13.93 1.33 11.69
C VAL A 31 -13.59 2.80 11.68
N ASP A 32 -13.24 3.35 12.84
CA ASP A 32 -12.62 4.68 12.87
C ASP A 32 -11.14 4.53 12.48
N TYR A 33 -10.89 4.50 11.17
CA TYR A 33 -9.54 4.39 10.61
C TYR A 33 -8.64 5.57 11.02
N SER A 34 -9.22 6.71 11.40
CA SER A 34 -8.44 7.84 11.93
C SER A 34 -7.89 7.53 13.33
N ALA A 35 -8.68 6.86 14.16
CA ALA A 35 -8.23 6.35 15.45
C ALA A 35 -7.16 5.27 15.25
N LEU A 36 -7.39 4.30 14.35
CA LEU A 36 -6.43 3.23 14.08
C LEU A 36 -5.09 3.77 13.54
N SER A 37 -5.13 4.72 12.61
CA SER A 37 -3.93 5.40 12.06
C SER A 37 -3.16 6.17 13.14
N SER A 38 -3.87 6.91 13.99
CA SER A 38 -3.27 7.64 15.12
C SER A 38 -2.57 6.70 16.09
N MET A 39 -3.18 5.55 16.38
CA MET A 39 -2.62 4.53 17.27
C MET A 39 -1.39 3.86 16.64
N ALA A 40 -1.46 3.45 15.37
CA ALA A 40 -0.33 2.87 14.66
C ALA A 40 0.86 3.83 14.52
N SER A 41 0.60 5.13 14.40
CA SER A 41 1.64 6.15 14.25
C SER A 41 2.38 6.47 15.56
N SER A 42 1.80 6.18 16.73
CA SER A 42 2.44 6.43 18.03
C SER A 42 1.95 5.44 19.11
N PRO A 43 2.24 4.14 18.96
CA PRO A 43 1.62 3.10 19.80
C PRO A 43 1.96 3.23 21.29
N ALA A 44 3.21 3.60 21.63
CA ALA A 44 3.61 3.77 23.03
C ALA A 44 2.98 5.01 23.71
N SER A 45 2.57 6.01 22.93
CA SER A 45 1.99 7.27 23.44
C SER A 45 0.47 7.27 23.47
N SER A 46 -0.18 6.25 22.89
CA SER A 46 -1.63 6.14 22.88
C SER A 46 -2.15 5.76 24.27
N SER A 47 -2.37 6.78 25.11
CA SER A 47 -3.09 6.67 26.38
C SER A 47 -4.59 6.34 26.22
N ALA A 48 -5.05 6.10 24.98
CA ALA A 48 -6.45 6.11 24.59
C ALA A 48 -7.16 4.76 24.60
N LEU A 49 -6.48 3.64 24.84
CA LEU A 49 -7.11 2.34 24.64
C LEU A 49 -7.65 1.71 25.91
N SER A 50 -8.97 1.52 25.92
CA SER A 50 -9.51 0.33 26.55
C SER A 50 -9.08 -0.85 25.69
N GLN A 51 -8.44 -1.86 26.29
CA GLN A 51 -8.02 -3.11 25.63
C GLN A 51 -9.20 -3.95 25.11
N ASP A 52 -10.43 -3.42 25.20
CA ASP A 52 -11.68 -4.13 24.94
C ASP A 52 -12.34 -3.72 23.61
N GLU A 53 -11.83 -2.72 22.89
CA GLU A 53 -12.41 -2.31 21.61
C GLU A 53 -12.09 -3.31 20.50
N THR A 54 -13.15 -3.83 19.87
CA THR A 54 -13.06 -4.70 18.71
C THR A 54 -12.80 -3.87 17.46
N VAL A 55 -11.71 -4.18 16.77
CA VAL A 55 -11.39 -3.66 15.45
C VAL A 55 -11.67 -4.71 14.39
N THR A 56 -12.15 -4.29 13.22
CA THR A 56 -12.27 -5.15 12.04
C THR A 56 -11.65 -4.41 10.87
N PHE A 57 -10.84 -5.04 10.04
CA PHE A 57 -10.27 -4.40 8.88
C PHE A 57 -9.86 -5.44 7.84
N THR A 58 -9.79 -5.03 6.58
CA THR A 58 -9.16 -5.83 5.54
C THR A 58 -7.73 -5.32 5.34
N ALA A 59 -6.77 -6.24 5.23
CA ALA A 59 -5.36 -5.93 5.12
C ALA A 59 -4.66 -6.83 4.11
N PHE A 60 -3.58 -6.30 3.55
CA PHE A 60 -2.66 -7.05 2.71
C PHE A 60 -1.48 -7.54 3.55
N MET A 61 -1.15 -8.81 3.43
CA MET A 61 -0.05 -9.43 4.16
C MET A 61 1.28 -9.11 3.50
N ILE A 62 2.13 -8.36 4.20
CA ILE A 62 3.45 -7.96 3.69
C ILE A 62 4.56 -8.93 4.12
N SER A 63 4.29 -9.85 5.04
CA SER A 63 5.24 -10.89 5.46
C SER A 63 4.60 -12.28 5.59
N ASP A 64 5.45 -13.31 5.46
CA ASP A 64 5.08 -14.67 5.86
C ASP A 64 4.96 -14.73 7.40
N PRO A 65 4.09 -15.60 7.95
CA PRO A 65 3.97 -15.75 9.39
C PRO A 65 5.31 -16.08 10.05
N TYR A 66 5.64 -15.37 11.13
CA TYR A 66 6.86 -15.58 11.90
C TYR A 66 6.57 -15.76 13.39
N GLU A 67 7.41 -16.54 14.06
CA GLU A 67 7.30 -16.77 15.50
C GLU A 67 8.26 -15.85 16.27
N THR A 68 7.76 -15.23 17.33
CA THR A 68 8.58 -14.59 18.35
C THR A 68 8.13 -15.00 19.75
N THR A 69 9.01 -14.86 20.72
CA THR A 69 8.71 -15.19 22.11
C THR A 69 8.45 -13.90 22.89
N VAL A 70 7.21 -13.73 23.36
CA VAL A 70 6.81 -12.62 24.23
C VAL A 70 6.46 -13.22 25.59
N ASP A 71 7.08 -12.72 26.66
CA ASP A 71 6.90 -13.22 28.02
C ASP A 71 7.09 -14.74 28.19
N ASN A 72 8.06 -15.32 27.47
CA ASN A 72 8.34 -16.76 27.41
C ASN A 72 7.23 -17.62 26.76
N VAL A 73 6.28 -16.99 26.07
CA VAL A 73 5.25 -17.69 25.29
C VAL A 73 5.54 -17.48 23.80
N PRO A 74 5.72 -18.55 23.01
CA PRO A 74 5.82 -18.42 21.57
C PRO A 74 4.48 -17.93 21.02
N LYS A 75 4.54 -16.88 20.20
CA LYS A 75 3.40 -16.28 19.52
C LYS A 75 3.75 -16.16 18.04
N THR A 76 2.78 -16.44 17.19
CA THR A 76 2.89 -16.24 15.73
C THR A 76 2.34 -14.87 15.38
N TYR A 77 3.06 -14.16 14.52
CA TYR A 77 2.77 -12.82 14.04
C TYR A 77 2.77 -12.78 12.52
N ILE A 78 2.02 -11.82 11.97
CA ILE A 78 2.14 -11.36 10.58
C ILE A 78 2.18 -9.85 10.59
N ASP A 79 2.92 -9.30 9.64
CA ASP A 79 2.92 -7.88 9.36
C ASP A 79 1.88 -7.64 8.27
N VAL A 80 0.99 -6.67 8.49
CA VAL A 80 -0.05 -6.34 7.53
C VAL A 80 -0.13 -4.84 7.27
N MET A 81 -0.57 -4.53 6.06
CA MET A 81 -0.78 -3.18 5.59
C MET A 81 -2.28 -2.96 5.33
N ILE A 82 -2.83 -1.89 5.89
CA ILE A 82 -4.20 -1.45 5.64
C ILE A 82 -4.13 -0.30 4.64
N ALA A 83 -4.84 -0.44 3.51
CA ALA A 83 -4.78 0.51 2.39
C ALA A 83 -5.30 1.91 2.74
N ARG A 84 -6.20 2.03 3.71
CA ARG A 84 -6.83 3.32 4.03
C ARG A 84 -5.98 4.18 4.96
N ASN A 85 -5.21 5.10 4.38
CA ASN A 85 -4.89 6.39 4.98
C ASN A 85 -4.43 7.36 3.87
N PRO A 86 -5.04 8.56 3.76
CA PRO A 86 -4.79 9.52 2.67
C PRO A 86 -3.33 10.00 2.56
N ASP A 87 -2.51 9.83 3.61
CA ASP A 87 -1.12 10.26 3.61
C ASP A 87 -0.10 9.11 3.53
N LYS A 88 -0.36 7.96 4.19
CA LYS A 88 0.56 6.80 4.27
C LYS A 88 -0.17 5.52 4.70
N PRO A 89 0.11 4.33 4.14
CA PRO A 89 -0.46 3.07 4.61
C PRO A 89 -0.31 2.86 6.12
N ILE A 90 -1.30 2.24 6.76
CA ILE A 90 -1.24 1.89 8.18
C ILE A 90 -0.62 0.49 8.29
N TYR A 91 0.47 0.39 9.05
CA TYR A 91 1.14 -0.88 9.32
C TYR A 91 0.80 -1.34 10.74
N VAL A 92 0.37 -2.59 10.87
CA VAL A 92 0.08 -3.22 12.16
C VAL A 92 0.56 -4.67 12.15
N ASP A 93 0.85 -5.18 13.34
CA ASP A 93 1.14 -6.58 13.57
C ASP A 93 -0.14 -7.28 14.01
N VAL A 94 -0.37 -8.50 13.53
CA VAL A 94 -1.51 -9.33 13.96
C VAL A 94 -1.00 -10.60 14.61
N THR A 95 -1.53 -10.92 15.80
CA THR A 95 -1.20 -12.12 16.58
C THR A 95 -2.31 -13.16 16.61
N ASP A 96 -1.94 -14.38 17.00
CA ASP A 96 -2.83 -15.54 17.20
C ASP A 96 -3.48 -16.04 15.91
N ILE A 97 -2.67 -16.10 14.86
CA ILE A 97 -3.09 -16.49 13.52
C ILE A 97 -3.24 -18.01 13.48
N THR A 98 -4.45 -18.46 13.16
CA THR A 98 -4.80 -19.88 13.10
C THR A 98 -5.08 -20.37 11.68
N VAL A 99 -5.17 -19.47 10.71
CA VAL A 99 -5.42 -19.77 9.30
C VAL A 99 -4.08 -19.88 8.55
N PRO A 100 -3.90 -20.89 7.67
CA PRO A 100 -2.73 -20.93 6.79
C PRO A 100 -2.73 -19.71 5.87
N THR A 101 -1.71 -18.88 5.99
CA THR A 101 -1.53 -17.64 5.22
C THR A 101 -0.08 -17.47 4.80
N LYS A 102 0.16 -16.59 3.83
CA LYS A 102 1.49 -16.24 3.30
C LYS A 102 1.54 -14.77 2.89
N SER A 103 2.75 -14.26 2.67
CA SER A 103 2.94 -12.95 2.05
C SER A 103 2.19 -12.88 0.71
N GLY A 104 1.51 -11.76 0.46
CA GLY A 104 0.68 -11.54 -0.71
C GLY A 104 -0.81 -11.84 -0.52
N ASP A 105 -1.19 -12.51 0.58
CA ASP A 105 -2.59 -12.80 0.86
C ASP A 105 -3.35 -11.54 1.32
N ILE A 106 -4.62 -11.42 0.94
CA ILE A 106 -5.54 -10.42 1.49
C ILE A 106 -6.34 -11.11 2.60
N ILE A 107 -6.44 -10.49 3.76
CA ILE A 107 -7.17 -11.04 4.91
C ILE A 107 -8.14 -10.01 5.49
N SER A 108 -9.29 -10.48 5.95
CA SER A 108 -10.13 -9.72 6.90
C SER A 108 -9.79 -10.18 8.32
N VAL A 109 -9.42 -9.22 9.16
CA VAL A 109 -9.07 -9.43 10.56
C VAL A 109 -10.16 -8.79 11.41
N THR A 110 -10.73 -9.56 12.34
CA THR A 110 -11.49 -9.05 13.48
C THR A 110 -10.71 -9.39 14.74
N GLY A 111 -10.46 -8.40 15.60
CA GLY A 111 -9.61 -8.58 16.76
C GLY A 111 -9.71 -7.43 17.75
N LYS A 112 -8.75 -7.37 18.67
CA LYS A 112 -8.63 -6.31 19.67
C LYS A 112 -7.22 -5.76 19.70
N VAL A 113 -7.07 -4.50 20.09
CA VAL A 113 -5.74 -3.93 20.28
C VAL A 113 -5.06 -4.59 21.48
N ASP A 114 -3.89 -5.19 21.25
CA ASP A 114 -3.07 -5.92 22.22
C ASP A 114 -1.69 -5.26 22.38
N GLY A 115 -1.72 -3.97 22.68
CA GLY A 115 -0.52 -3.16 22.92
C GLY A 115 0.30 -2.92 21.66
N TYR A 116 1.62 -2.98 21.80
CA TYR A 116 2.57 -2.75 20.71
C TYR A 116 3.82 -3.61 20.89
N LEU A 117 4.45 -3.94 19.76
CA LEU A 117 5.79 -4.48 19.71
C LEU A 117 6.79 -3.34 19.55
N TYR A 118 7.99 -3.54 20.09
CA TYR A 118 9.11 -2.66 19.81
C TYR A 118 10.37 -3.48 19.57
N TRP A 119 11.21 -2.98 18.68
CA TRP A 119 12.54 -3.55 18.45
C TRP A 119 13.55 -2.43 18.20
N THR A 120 14.83 -2.75 18.33
CA THR A 120 15.90 -1.81 17.98
C THR A 120 16.52 -2.23 16.67
N GLU A 121 16.45 -1.37 15.66
CA GLU A 121 17.09 -1.53 14.36
C GLU A 121 18.01 -0.34 14.10
N GLU A 122 19.27 -0.61 13.76
CA GLU A 122 20.28 0.41 13.46
C GLU A 122 20.45 1.52 14.55
N GLY A 123 20.06 1.22 15.79
CA GLY A 123 20.12 2.16 16.92
C GLY A 123 18.87 3.01 17.11
N THR A 124 17.86 2.83 16.26
CA THR A 124 16.52 3.42 16.37
C THR A 124 15.58 2.39 16.99
N THR A 125 14.70 2.84 17.89
CA THR A 125 13.59 2.01 18.36
C THR A 125 12.44 2.16 17.39
N GLU A 126 12.05 1.05 16.78
CA GLU A 126 10.85 0.94 15.97
C GLU A 126 9.71 0.38 16.84
N GLU A 127 8.50 0.82 16.57
CA GLU A 127 7.28 0.42 17.27
C GLU A 127 6.19 0.03 16.26
N ALA A 128 5.47 -1.06 16.52
CA ALA A 128 4.34 -1.50 15.72
C ALA A 128 3.15 -1.81 16.61
N LEU A 129 1.97 -1.29 16.25
CA LEU A 129 0.72 -1.60 16.94
C LEU A 129 0.38 -3.09 16.76
N ASN A 130 0.05 -3.78 17.85
CA ASN A 130 -0.31 -5.19 17.81
C ASN A 130 -1.83 -5.37 17.95
N ILE A 131 -2.39 -6.21 17.10
CA ILE A 131 -3.80 -6.63 17.12
C ILE A 131 -3.85 -8.12 17.45
N LEU A 132 -4.56 -8.49 18.53
CA LEU A 132 -4.90 -9.87 18.80
C LEU A 132 -6.05 -10.29 17.86
N GLY A 133 -5.76 -11.16 16.90
CA GLY A 133 -6.76 -11.69 15.97
C GLY A 133 -7.72 -12.65 16.65
N GLU A 134 -9.00 -12.30 16.73
CA GLU A 134 -10.07 -13.19 17.22
C GLU A 134 -10.70 -13.99 16.07
N SER A 135 -10.71 -13.43 14.86
CA SER A 135 -11.15 -14.09 13.63
C SER A 135 -10.34 -13.55 12.45
N ILE A 136 -9.76 -14.43 11.66
CA ILE A 136 -9.02 -14.10 10.44
C ILE A 136 -9.63 -14.90 9.29
N VAL A 137 -9.96 -14.22 8.20
CA VAL A 137 -10.54 -14.82 7.00
C VAL A 137 -9.65 -14.47 5.81
N LEU A 138 -9.25 -15.48 5.04
CA LEU A 138 -8.55 -15.27 3.78
C LEU A 138 -9.56 -14.79 2.73
N ASN A 139 -9.26 -13.67 2.10
CA ASN A 139 -10.05 -13.12 1.02
C ASN A 139 -9.39 -13.47 -0.31
N GLU A 140 -10.19 -13.98 -1.24
CA GLU A 140 -9.79 -14.05 -2.64
C GLU A 140 -9.86 -12.63 -3.22
N PRO A 141 -8.86 -12.16 -3.98
CA PRO A 141 -8.94 -10.89 -4.67
C PRO A 141 -10.15 -10.90 -5.59
N THR A 142 -11.21 -10.17 -5.23
CA THR A 142 -12.35 -9.98 -6.11
C THR A 142 -12.00 -8.90 -7.11
N GLY A 143 -11.78 -9.29 -8.37
CA GLY A 143 -11.72 -8.33 -9.46
C GLY A 143 -13.05 -7.56 -9.48
N ALA A 144 -13.00 -6.23 -9.34
CA ALA A 144 -14.23 -5.46 -9.44
C ALA A 144 -14.81 -5.62 -10.85
N GLU A 145 -16.13 -5.80 -10.95
CA GLU A 145 -16.80 -6.01 -12.24
C GLU A 145 -16.70 -4.79 -13.19
N ASN A 146 -16.16 -3.65 -12.77
CA ASN A 146 -15.93 -2.47 -13.60
C ASN A 146 -14.74 -1.65 -13.09
N VAL A 147 -13.52 -2.12 -13.36
CA VAL A 147 -12.30 -1.38 -13.02
C VAL A 147 -12.17 -0.15 -13.94
N ALA A 148 -12.05 1.04 -13.36
CA ALA A 148 -11.83 2.27 -14.13
C ALA A 148 -10.41 2.32 -14.72
N SER A 149 -10.23 2.95 -15.89
CA SER A 149 -8.93 3.14 -16.56
C SER A 149 -8.79 4.56 -17.14
N GLY A 150 -7.57 4.98 -17.42
CA GLY A 150 -7.23 6.28 -18.02
C GLY A 150 -7.08 7.43 -17.01
N SER A 151 -8.13 7.72 -16.24
CA SER A 151 -8.08 8.73 -15.16
C SER A 151 -8.75 8.23 -13.89
N TYR A 152 -8.19 8.60 -12.74
CA TYR A 152 -8.73 8.28 -11.42
C TYR A 152 -9.01 9.56 -10.63
N THR A 153 -10.18 9.67 -10.02
CA THR A 153 -10.54 10.79 -9.14
C THR A 153 -10.74 10.27 -7.72
N THR A 154 -9.98 10.81 -6.77
CA THR A 154 -10.12 10.48 -5.34
C THR A 154 -11.40 11.04 -4.75
N GLU A 155 -11.80 10.57 -3.57
CA GLU A 155 -12.95 11.10 -2.82
C GLU A 155 -12.81 12.61 -2.53
N ASP A 156 -11.58 13.10 -2.39
CA ASP A 156 -11.26 14.51 -2.15
C ASP A 156 -11.27 15.38 -3.44
N ASN A 157 -11.75 14.85 -4.56
CA ASN A 157 -11.79 15.52 -5.87
C ASN A 157 -10.40 15.85 -6.45
N ILE A 158 -9.41 15.01 -6.21
CA ILE A 158 -8.11 15.10 -6.88
C ILE A 158 -8.12 14.12 -8.04
N THR A 159 -7.87 14.60 -9.27
CA THR A 159 -7.88 13.76 -10.46
C THR A 159 -6.48 13.53 -11.01
N TYR A 160 -6.11 12.27 -11.19
CA TYR A 160 -4.87 11.81 -11.81
C TYR A 160 -5.15 11.34 -13.23
N THR A 161 -4.31 11.72 -14.19
CA THR A 161 -4.40 11.25 -15.59
C THR A 161 -3.02 10.85 -16.06
N PHE A 162 -2.82 9.56 -16.32
CA PHE A 162 -1.53 9.00 -16.70
C PHE A 162 -1.21 9.29 -18.17
N ASP A 163 0.04 9.68 -18.44
CA ASP A 163 0.52 10.01 -19.78
C ASP A 163 1.43 8.89 -20.31
N LYS A 164 2.56 8.63 -19.64
CA LYS A 164 3.52 7.61 -20.05
C LYS A 164 4.44 7.17 -18.90
N ALA A 165 5.08 6.02 -19.09
CA ALA A 165 6.18 5.55 -18.25
C ALA A 165 7.45 5.41 -19.09
N VAL A 166 8.59 5.87 -18.57
CA VAL A 166 9.89 5.83 -19.26
C VAL A 166 10.94 5.18 -18.37
N TYR A 167 11.70 4.26 -18.92
CA TYR A 167 12.87 3.68 -18.27
C TYR A 167 14.11 4.54 -18.51
N ALA A 168 14.94 4.70 -17.49
CA ALA A 168 16.26 5.30 -17.64
C ALA A 168 17.30 4.54 -16.83
N ASP A 169 18.46 4.30 -17.45
CA ASP A 169 19.60 3.67 -16.80
C ASP A 169 20.16 4.55 -15.68
N ASN A 170 20.60 3.92 -14.59
CA ASN A 170 21.37 4.58 -13.56
C ASN A 170 22.81 4.76 -14.04
N THR A 171 23.26 6.01 -14.16
CA THR A 171 24.60 6.34 -14.66
C THR A 171 25.72 6.04 -13.66
N MET A 172 25.40 5.84 -12.37
CA MET A 172 26.39 5.52 -11.34
C MET A 172 26.53 4.02 -11.05
N TYR A 173 25.45 3.26 -11.18
CA TYR A 173 25.41 1.85 -10.80
C TYR A 173 24.98 0.99 -11.98
N GLU A 174 25.92 0.19 -12.51
CA GLU A 174 25.65 -0.72 -13.61
C GLU A 174 24.53 -1.72 -13.24
N ASN A 175 23.55 -1.86 -14.13
CA ASN A 175 22.36 -2.72 -13.99
C ASN A 175 21.32 -2.25 -12.95
N GLU A 176 21.39 -1.00 -12.51
CA GLU A 176 20.27 -0.34 -11.85
C GLU A 176 19.60 0.61 -12.84
N GLY A 177 18.28 0.75 -12.73
CA GLY A 177 17.51 1.68 -13.55
C GLY A 177 16.35 2.27 -12.75
N TYR A 178 15.76 3.30 -13.33
CA TYR A 178 14.61 3.99 -12.77
C TYR A 178 13.46 4.00 -13.77
N ILE A 179 12.24 3.88 -13.27
CA ILE A 179 11.02 4.12 -14.05
C ILE A 179 10.47 5.49 -13.64
N TYR A 180 10.25 6.35 -14.63
CA TYR A 180 9.63 7.65 -14.48
C TYR A 180 8.19 7.58 -14.99
N VAL A 181 7.23 7.84 -14.11
CA VAL A 181 5.81 7.88 -14.45
C VAL A 181 5.39 9.33 -14.58
N TYR A 182 4.97 9.73 -15.78
CA TYR A 182 4.49 11.07 -16.09
C TYR A 182 2.97 11.11 -16.10
N TYR A 183 2.39 12.13 -15.48
CA TYR A 183 0.96 12.26 -15.33
C TYR A 183 0.54 13.70 -15.00
N TYR A 184 -0.75 13.97 -15.16
CA TYR A 184 -1.38 15.21 -14.71
C TYR A 184 -2.09 15.01 -13.38
N VAL A 185 -1.99 16.00 -12.50
CA VAL A 185 -2.78 16.11 -11.26
C VAL A 185 -3.64 17.36 -11.37
N ASP A 186 -4.95 17.21 -11.32
CA ASP A 186 -5.95 18.30 -11.26
C ASP A 186 -6.55 18.31 -9.86
N ASN A 187 -6.11 19.26 -9.03
CA ASN A 187 -6.57 19.38 -7.66
C ASN A 187 -7.80 20.30 -7.58
N LYS A 188 -8.97 19.71 -7.42
CA LYS A 188 -10.23 20.42 -7.12
C LYS A 188 -10.68 20.23 -5.68
N SER A 189 -9.81 19.68 -4.83
CA SER A 189 -10.04 19.67 -3.40
C SER A 189 -10.04 21.11 -2.88
N GLY A 190 -10.78 21.36 -1.79
CA GLY A 190 -10.81 22.68 -1.13
C GLY A 190 -9.52 23.00 -0.34
N SER A 191 -8.42 22.31 -0.63
CA SER A 191 -7.15 22.42 0.11
C SER A 191 -5.96 22.07 -0.78
N MET A 192 -4.75 22.15 -0.22
CA MET A 192 -3.53 21.69 -0.89
C MET A 192 -3.45 20.16 -0.80
N ALA A 193 -3.07 19.51 -1.89
CA ALA A 193 -2.98 18.05 -1.99
C ALA A 193 -1.56 17.59 -2.35
N SER A 194 -1.22 16.37 -1.96
CA SER A 194 -0.01 15.69 -2.46
C SER A 194 -0.20 15.33 -3.94
N GLY A 195 0.78 15.68 -4.77
CA GLY A 195 0.83 15.25 -6.16
C GLY A 195 1.43 13.85 -6.34
N ARG A 196 1.96 13.25 -5.27
CA ARG A 196 2.67 11.97 -5.33
C ARG A 196 1.74 10.80 -5.67
N LEU A 197 2.26 9.80 -6.40
CA LEU A 197 1.50 8.58 -6.68
C LEU A 197 1.46 7.61 -5.50
N ASP A 198 2.55 7.49 -4.72
CA ASP A 198 2.66 6.52 -3.62
C ASP A 198 1.76 6.83 -2.40
N SER A 199 1.02 7.94 -2.43
CA SER A 199 -0.05 8.22 -1.46
C SER A 199 -1.42 7.66 -1.85
N VAL A 200 -1.61 7.20 -3.10
CA VAL A 200 -2.92 6.77 -3.63
C VAL A 200 -2.83 5.46 -4.43
N PHE A 201 -1.74 5.26 -5.15
CA PHE A 201 -1.58 4.18 -6.12
C PHE A 201 -0.50 3.21 -5.67
N TYR A 202 -0.75 1.93 -5.95
CA TYR A 202 0.23 0.86 -5.94
C TYR A 202 0.73 0.67 -7.37
N LEU A 203 2.05 0.53 -7.53
CA LEU A 203 2.67 0.39 -8.84
C LEU A 203 3.38 -0.94 -8.90
N PHE A 204 3.12 -1.73 -9.94
CA PHE A 204 3.71 -3.04 -10.13
C PHE A 204 4.38 -3.16 -11.49
N ARG A 205 5.44 -3.96 -11.57
CA ARG A 205 6.02 -4.41 -12.84
C ARG A 205 6.24 -5.91 -12.80
N GLY A 206 5.33 -6.62 -13.47
CA GLY A 206 5.16 -8.05 -13.26
C GLY A 206 4.83 -8.32 -11.79
N ASP A 207 5.65 -9.17 -11.15
CA ASP A 207 5.49 -9.60 -9.76
C ASP A 207 6.17 -8.66 -8.73
N ASN A 208 6.57 -7.44 -9.09
CA ASN A 208 7.30 -6.56 -8.16
C ASN A 208 6.54 -5.26 -7.93
N GLU A 209 6.18 -4.99 -6.68
CA GLU A 209 5.74 -3.65 -6.26
C GLU A 209 6.92 -2.68 -6.30
N LEU A 210 6.70 -1.51 -6.89
CA LEU A 210 7.73 -0.51 -7.09
C LEU A 210 7.69 0.54 -5.98
N ASN A 211 8.83 0.72 -5.33
CA ASN A 211 8.98 1.75 -4.32
C ASN A 211 9.31 3.11 -4.94
N ASN A 212 8.63 4.16 -4.47
CA ASN A 212 8.99 5.52 -4.85
C ASN A 212 10.42 5.81 -4.40
N THR A 213 11.21 6.38 -5.31
CA THR A 213 12.61 6.75 -5.04
C THR A 213 12.91 8.10 -5.65
N PHE A 214 14.00 8.71 -5.22
CA PHE A 214 14.53 9.91 -5.84
C PHE A 214 15.72 9.55 -6.72
N ALA A 215 15.49 9.53 -8.03
CA ALA A 215 16.48 9.18 -9.03
C ALA A 215 17.41 10.37 -9.34
N MET A 216 18.52 10.47 -8.61
CA MET A 216 19.50 11.56 -8.76
C MET A 216 20.44 11.42 -9.97
N PHE A 217 20.61 10.21 -10.49
CA PHE A 217 21.69 9.87 -11.43
C PHE A 217 21.19 9.15 -12.69
N ALA A 218 20.00 9.47 -13.17
CA ALA A 218 19.49 8.92 -14.43
C ALA A 218 19.90 9.78 -15.62
N ASP A 219 20.18 9.13 -16.75
CA ASP A 219 20.40 9.81 -18.03
C ASP A 219 19.05 10.00 -18.76
N ILE A 220 18.27 10.99 -18.32
CA ILE A 220 16.99 11.32 -18.95
C ILE A 220 16.73 12.83 -18.97
N GLU A 221 16.26 13.32 -20.10
CA GLU A 221 15.74 14.69 -20.22
C GLU A 221 14.26 14.73 -19.85
N HIS A 222 13.95 15.41 -18.75
CA HIS A 222 12.57 15.66 -18.34
C HIS A 222 11.93 16.79 -19.16
N PRO A 223 10.64 16.71 -19.51
CA PRO A 223 9.92 17.85 -20.08
C PRO A 223 10.02 19.07 -19.17
N SER A 224 10.32 20.24 -19.73
CA SER A 224 10.58 21.47 -18.95
C SER A 224 9.39 21.97 -18.13
N ASN A 225 8.18 21.50 -18.45
CA ASN A 225 6.92 21.81 -17.76
C ASN A 225 6.49 20.72 -16.77
N ALA A 226 7.29 19.66 -16.58
CA ALA A 226 6.99 18.59 -15.64
C ALA A 226 7.64 18.86 -14.27
N GLU A 227 6.83 18.86 -13.21
CA GLU A 227 7.32 18.96 -11.83
C GLU A 227 7.77 17.60 -11.28
N ASN A 228 8.84 17.57 -10.50
CA ASN A 228 9.29 16.36 -9.81
C ASN A 228 8.52 16.19 -8.49
N PHE A 229 7.57 15.27 -8.47
CA PHE A 229 6.76 15.01 -7.29
C PHE A 229 7.42 14.06 -6.30
N SER A 230 8.50 13.34 -6.65
CA SER A 230 9.21 12.42 -5.74
C SER A 230 9.93 13.09 -4.56
N MET A 231 10.14 14.41 -4.60
CA MET A 231 10.76 15.12 -3.49
C MET A 231 9.72 15.78 -2.57
N THR A 232 8.87 16.67 -3.10
CA THR A 232 8.00 17.53 -2.27
C THR A 232 6.76 18.01 -3.03
N GLY A 233 6.24 17.21 -3.95
CA GLY A 233 5.19 17.63 -4.87
C GLY A 233 3.85 17.94 -4.20
N PHE A 234 3.50 19.22 -4.05
CA PHE A 234 2.16 19.65 -3.61
C PHE A 234 1.46 20.46 -4.70
N VAL A 235 0.18 20.17 -4.90
CA VAL A 235 -0.68 20.84 -5.88
C VAL A 235 -1.70 21.69 -5.13
N LYS A 236 -1.76 22.99 -5.40
CA LYS A 236 -2.74 23.88 -4.75
C LYS A 236 -4.14 23.68 -5.32
N GLU A 237 -5.15 24.02 -4.53
CA GLU A 237 -6.55 24.07 -4.97
C GLU A 237 -6.70 24.84 -6.29
N GLY A 238 -7.45 24.26 -7.21
CA GLY A 238 -7.76 24.80 -8.54
C GLY A 238 -6.64 24.68 -9.56
N GLN A 239 -5.50 24.06 -9.22
CA GLN A 239 -4.38 23.88 -10.15
C GLN A 239 -4.43 22.52 -10.85
N LYS A 240 -4.05 22.53 -12.13
CA LYS A 240 -3.67 21.35 -12.89
C LYS A 240 -2.18 21.41 -13.21
N ILE A 241 -1.41 20.44 -12.72
CA ILE A 241 0.05 20.38 -12.88
C ILE A 241 0.40 19.09 -13.62
N TYR A 242 1.39 19.18 -14.52
CA TYR A 242 2.04 18.02 -15.12
C TYR A 242 3.29 17.70 -14.32
N GLY A 243 3.49 16.44 -13.96
CA GLY A 243 4.65 16.06 -13.16
C GLY A 243 5.01 14.60 -13.30
N TYR A 244 5.97 14.16 -12.50
CA TYR A 244 6.43 12.79 -12.49
C TYR A 244 6.86 12.31 -11.10
N ASN A 245 6.75 10.99 -10.91
CA ASN A 245 7.42 10.27 -9.83
C ASN A 245 8.42 9.27 -10.43
N SER A 246 9.54 9.07 -9.75
CA SER A 246 10.53 8.03 -10.05
C SER A 246 10.41 6.83 -9.12
N PHE A 247 10.68 5.65 -9.65
CA PHE A 247 10.61 4.36 -8.96
C PHE A 247 11.84 3.52 -9.32
N THR A 248 12.26 2.62 -8.45
CA THR A 248 13.28 1.63 -8.80
C THR A 248 12.76 0.71 -9.91
N ALA A 249 13.54 0.48 -10.95
CA ALA A 249 13.14 -0.38 -12.07
C ALA A 249 13.39 -1.87 -11.73
N GLU A 250 12.57 -2.42 -10.85
CA GLU A 250 12.56 -3.86 -10.55
C GLU A 250 11.50 -4.57 -11.43
N GLY A 251 11.73 -5.84 -11.78
CA GLY A 251 10.81 -6.62 -12.61
C GLY A 251 10.85 -6.36 -14.13
N GLU A 252 10.04 -7.11 -14.88
CA GLU A 252 9.90 -7.04 -16.33
C GLU A 252 8.43 -6.86 -16.73
N GLY A 253 8.20 -6.35 -17.94
CA GLY A 253 6.86 -6.14 -18.48
C GLY A 253 6.35 -4.69 -18.36
N PRO A 254 5.06 -4.46 -18.66
CA PRO A 254 4.41 -3.17 -18.50
C PRO A 254 4.35 -2.76 -17.02
N LEU A 255 4.19 -1.47 -16.79
CA LEU A 255 3.91 -0.93 -15.47
C LEU A 255 2.40 -1.00 -15.24
N GLU A 256 1.96 -1.70 -14.22
CA GLU A 256 0.58 -1.68 -13.74
C GLU A 256 0.44 -0.64 -12.63
N ILE A 257 -0.58 0.20 -12.72
CA ILE A 257 -0.90 1.21 -11.72
C ILE A 257 -2.29 0.93 -11.19
N THR A 258 -2.40 0.63 -9.90
CA THR A 258 -3.61 0.07 -9.30
C THR A 258 -4.03 0.88 -8.08
N VAL A 259 -5.35 1.03 -7.90
CA VAL A 259 -5.95 1.53 -6.66
C VAL A 259 -6.89 0.46 -6.12
N TYR A 260 -6.80 0.25 -4.81
CA TYR A 260 -7.64 -0.65 -4.06
C TYR A 260 -8.64 0.15 -3.21
N ASP A 261 -9.85 -0.38 -3.01
CA ASP A 261 -10.72 0.09 -1.94
C ASP A 261 -10.32 -0.49 -0.57
N ASP A 262 -11.11 -0.18 0.45
CA ASP A 262 -10.89 -0.60 1.84
C ASP A 262 -10.88 -2.14 2.00
N ASP A 263 -11.50 -2.88 1.07
CA ASP A 263 -11.57 -4.34 1.07
C ASP A 263 -10.56 -4.98 0.10
N PHE A 264 -9.61 -4.19 -0.41
CA PHE A 264 -8.65 -4.58 -1.43
C PHE A 264 -9.28 -5.05 -2.75
N ASN A 265 -10.49 -4.58 -3.08
CA ASN A 265 -11.01 -4.69 -4.43
C ASN A 265 -10.30 -3.69 -5.32
N VAL A 266 -9.91 -4.12 -6.52
CA VAL A 266 -9.34 -3.22 -7.53
C VAL A 266 -10.41 -2.26 -8.01
N VAL A 267 -10.29 -0.97 -7.68
CA VAL A 267 -11.23 0.08 -8.17
C VAL A 267 -10.70 0.84 -9.38
N PHE A 268 -9.39 0.82 -9.58
CA PHE A 268 -8.71 1.38 -10.75
C PHE A 268 -7.51 0.50 -11.09
N SER A 269 -7.29 0.25 -12.38
CA SER A 269 -6.07 -0.37 -12.89
C SER A 269 -5.77 0.20 -14.28
N GLN A 270 -4.50 0.52 -14.50
CA GLN A 270 -3.99 1.00 -15.76
C GLN A 270 -2.64 0.35 -16.04
N GLU A 271 -2.55 -0.37 -17.15
CA GLU A 271 -1.26 -0.77 -17.71
C GLU A 271 -0.69 0.38 -18.55
N LEU A 272 0.56 0.75 -18.27
CA LEU A 272 1.36 1.65 -19.08
C LEU A 272 2.54 0.89 -19.67
N PRO A 273 2.75 0.93 -21.00
CA PRO A 273 3.99 0.45 -21.58
C PRO A 273 5.14 1.32 -21.04
N VAL A 274 6.25 0.67 -20.70
CA VAL A 274 7.48 1.35 -20.31
C VAL A 274 8.34 1.52 -21.55
N GLU A 275 8.57 2.77 -21.95
CA GLU A 275 9.39 3.17 -23.09
C GLU A 275 10.89 3.23 -22.74
#